data_AF-A0A7S4RU65-F1
#
_entry.id   AF-A0A7S4RU65-F1
#
_cell.length_a   1.000
_cell.length_b   1.000
_cell.length_c   1.000
_cell.angle_alpha   90.00
_cell.angle_beta   90.00
_cell.angle_gamma   90.00
#
_symmetry.space_group_name_H-M   'P 1'
#
loop_
_entity.id
_entity.type
_entity.pdbx_description
1 polymer ?
#
loop_
_entity_poly.entity_id
_entity_poly.type
_entity_poly.pdbx_seq_one_letter_code
_entity_poly.pdbx_strand_id
1 'polypeptide(L)'
;MIGMYYVRVPIQMAVVAVHQNDPNKRGLVLFAPVVPTKGCLSLIHDLIDQYGPVRDIILPSVAVEHKVNAGPFARSYPQANFYVTDKQYAFPLNLPNSFLGLPSWTKPLPRSSRDNAHLWGGELEHEVLTVKPGIGSMYQDVALFHKSSGTMLVCDAIFAVDGTPPRILTEEEEYTRALLFHARETKDEVVEDTPENRKKGWRRIVLLFNFFFPGSGRGDLGLQPIFEALQTPTYKDGWGGWKPFSWGEDELKDFETFSAGGKPTVLPIIQIILSRNPNEMRRWLDVVTKWNFNRVVPMHLDAPLSLSPSEFEDAFLFLSTSYNKVRFCDEDVEFLRKAEEGPLNFTVYKTPLGTLRGDKCGIQRPPRN
;
A
#
# COMPACT_ATOMS: atom_id res chain seq x y z
N MET A 1 15.13 7.50 -7.00
CA MET A 1 15.75 6.28 -6.44
C MET A 1 14.83 5.07 -6.47
N ILE A 2 13.57 5.10 -5.98
CA ILE A 2 12.71 3.89 -5.97
C ILE A 2 12.45 3.31 -7.37
N GLY A 3 12.27 4.15 -8.39
CA GLY A 3 12.15 3.69 -9.79
C GLY A 3 13.40 2.95 -10.32
N MET A 4 14.57 3.10 -9.67
CA MET A 4 15.80 2.40 -10.05
C MET A 4 15.74 0.91 -9.72
N TYR A 5 14.92 0.50 -8.75
CA TYR A 5 14.80 -0.90 -8.34
C TYR A 5 13.82 -1.71 -9.19
N TYR A 6 13.12 -1.06 -10.13
CA TYR A 6 12.14 -1.67 -11.03
C TYR A 6 11.10 -2.55 -10.30
N VAL A 7 10.71 -2.12 -9.09
CA VAL A 7 9.66 -2.75 -8.28
C VAL A 7 8.30 -2.20 -8.74
N ARG A 8 7.40 -3.10 -9.15
CA ARG A 8 6.04 -2.75 -9.60
C ARG A 8 5.03 -3.40 -8.65
N VAL A 9 4.33 -2.58 -7.87
CA VAL A 9 3.24 -3.02 -7.00
C VAL A 9 1.96 -2.31 -7.42
N PRO A 10 0.90 -3.05 -7.80
CA PRO A 10 -0.37 -2.44 -8.17
C PRO A 10 -1.00 -1.67 -7.00
N ILE A 11 -1.61 -0.54 -7.35
CA ILE A 11 -2.61 0.17 -6.55
C ILE A 11 -3.97 0.02 -7.22
N GLN A 12 -5.03 0.06 -6.44
CA GLN A 12 -6.39 -0.07 -6.95
C GLN A 12 -7.32 1.00 -6.38
N MET A 13 -8.40 1.25 -7.11
CA MET A 13 -9.51 2.13 -6.72
C MET A 13 -10.75 1.27 -6.52
N ALA A 14 -11.54 1.56 -5.49
CA ALA A 14 -12.84 0.94 -5.27
C ALA A 14 -13.97 1.91 -5.63
N VAL A 15 -15.07 1.35 -6.13
CA VAL A 15 -16.29 2.08 -6.47
C VAL A 15 -17.46 1.47 -5.71
N VAL A 16 -18.19 2.29 -4.96
CA VAL A 16 -19.36 1.87 -4.17
C VAL A 16 -20.60 2.55 -4.72
N ALA A 17 -21.60 1.76 -5.10
CA ALA A 17 -22.92 2.27 -5.43
C ALA A 17 -23.70 2.55 -4.14
N VAL A 18 -24.18 3.78 -3.96
CA VAL A 18 -24.92 4.24 -2.78
C VAL A 18 -26.29 4.77 -3.18
N HIS A 19 -27.23 4.81 -2.23
CA HIS A 19 -28.56 5.39 -2.36
C HIS A 19 -29.41 4.78 -3.48
N GLN A 20 -29.19 3.51 -3.78
CA GLN A 20 -29.82 2.84 -4.93
C GLN A 20 -31.35 2.73 -4.81
N ASN A 21 -31.90 2.90 -3.61
CA ASN A 21 -33.34 2.94 -3.36
C ASN A 21 -33.99 4.32 -3.60
N ASP A 22 -33.22 5.39 -3.83
CA ASP A 22 -33.70 6.74 -4.08
C ASP A 22 -33.12 7.25 -5.42
N PRO A 23 -33.90 7.24 -6.52
CA PRO A 23 -33.42 7.67 -7.84
C PRO A 23 -32.85 9.09 -7.89
N ASN A 24 -33.25 9.97 -6.97
CA ASN A 24 -32.74 11.34 -6.90
C ASN A 24 -31.41 11.44 -6.14
N LYS A 25 -31.05 10.40 -5.39
CA LYS A 25 -29.82 10.36 -4.57
C LYS A 25 -28.86 9.25 -4.99
N ARG A 26 -29.26 8.28 -5.79
CA ARG A 26 -28.39 7.20 -6.26
C ARG A 26 -27.15 7.71 -6.95
N GLY A 27 -26.04 7.00 -6.79
CA GLY A 27 -24.80 7.29 -7.49
C GLY A 27 -23.62 6.53 -6.94
N LEU A 28 -22.42 7.00 -7.27
CA LEU A 28 -21.16 6.33 -6.97
C LEU A 28 -20.30 7.12 -6.00
N VAL A 29 -19.69 6.42 -5.05
CA VAL A 29 -18.59 6.89 -4.20
C VAL A 29 -17.31 6.18 -4.62
N LEU A 30 -16.30 6.94 -5.02
CA LEU A 30 -15.01 6.42 -5.47
C LEU A 30 -13.97 6.60 -4.37
N PHE A 31 -13.21 5.55 -4.10
CA PHE A 31 -12.27 5.49 -2.99
C PHE A 31 -10.87 5.14 -3.50
N ALA A 32 -9.85 5.92 -3.11
CA ALA A 32 -8.47 5.83 -3.58
C ALA A 32 -8.34 5.91 -5.11
N PRO A 33 -8.65 7.07 -5.72
CA PRO A 33 -8.62 7.23 -7.17
C PRO A 33 -7.26 6.93 -7.79
N VAL A 34 -7.26 6.11 -8.85
CA VAL A 34 -6.09 5.80 -9.67
C VAL A 34 -5.95 6.77 -10.86
N VAL A 35 -5.00 6.54 -11.76
CA VAL A 35 -4.81 7.37 -12.95
C VAL A 35 -6.09 7.39 -13.81
N PRO A 36 -6.64 8.57 -14.18
CA PRO A 36 -7.85 8.67 -15.02
C PRO A 36 -7.52 8.43 -16.50
N THR A 37 -7.05 7.23 -16.82
CA THR A 37 -6.83 6.82 -18.22
C THR A 37 -8.17 6.71 -18.95
N LYS A 38 -8.14 6.76 -20.29
CA LYS A 38 -9.35 6.55 -21.09
C LYS A 38 -10.07 5.24 -20.75
N GLY A 39 -9.30 4.16 -20.55
CA GLY A 39 -9.83 2.85 -20.14
C GLY A 39 -10.49 2.91 -18.76
N CYS A 40 -9.84 3.53 -17.77
CA CYS A 40 -10.42 3.69 -16.44
C CYS A 40 -11.73 4.50 -16.49
N LEU A 41 -11.75 5.64 -17.20
CA LEU A 41 -12.95 6.49 -17.29
C LEU A 41 -14.09 5.79 -18.04
N SER A 42 -13.78 4.94 -19.03
CA SER A 42 -14.78 4.12 -19.72
C SER A 42 -15.46 3.14 -18.76
N LEU A 43 -14.68 2.42 -17.93
CA LEU A 43 -15.24 1.51 -16.93
C LEU A 43 -16.13 2.23 -15.91
N ILE A 44 -15.79 3.46 -15.54
CA ILE A 44 -16.64 4.27 -14.66
C ILE A 44 -17.90 4.74 -15.39
N HIS A 45 -17.84 5.04 -16.69
CA HIS A 45 -19.03 5.41 -17.48
C HIS A 45 -20.07 4.29 -17.46
N ASP A 46 -19.64 3.04 -17.66
CA ASP A 46 -20.53 1.87 -17.61
C ASP A 46 -21.23 1.75 -16.24
N LEU A 47 -20.52 2.07 -15.14
CA LEU A 47 -21.11 2.12 -13.80
C LEU A 47 -22.04 3.31 -13.60
N ILE A 48 -21.76 4.46 -14.22
CA ILE A 48 -22.62 5.65 -14.15
C ILE A 48 -23.97 5.36 -14.79
N ASP A 49 -23.97 4.74 -15.97
CA ASP A 49 -25.19 4.37 -16.69
C ASP A 49 -26.07 3.44 -15.85
N GLN A 50 -25.45 2.53 -15.10
CA GLN A 50 -26.16 1.55 -14.29
C GLN A 50 -26.64 2.11 -12.92
N TYR A 51 -25.77 2.81 -12.19
CA TYR A 51 -25.96 3.11 -10.76
C TYR A 51 -26.14 4.60 -10.45
N GLY A 52 -26.00 5.48 -11.45
CA GLY A 52 -26.09 6.93 -11.29
C GLY A 52 -24.72 7.63 -11.26
N PRO A 53 -24.71 8.97 -11.20
CA PRO A 53 -23.50 9.76 -11.38
C PRO A 53 -22.47 9.53 -10.26
N VAL A 54 -21.22 9.91 -10.53
CA VAL A 54 -20.19 10.05 -9.49
C VAL A 54 -20.58 11.19 -8.55
N ARG A 55 -20.88 10.84 -7.29
CA ARG A 55 -21.30 11.79 -6.25
C ARG A 55 -20.11 12.28 -5.44
N ASP A 56 -19.27 11.35 -5.02
CA ASP A 56 -18.18 11.62 -4.10
C ASP A 56 -16.91 10.87 -4.51
N ILE A 57 -15.77 11.53 -4.36
CA ILE A 57 -14.44 10.97 -4.57
C ILE A 57 -13.64 11.20 -3.29
N ILE A 58 -13.03 10.14 -2.77
CA ILE A 58 -12.30 10.16 -1.49
C ILE A 58 -10.84 9.78 -1.75
N LEU A 59 -9.92 10.69 -1.42
CA LEU A 59 -8.50 10.38 -1.24
C LEU A 59 -8.27 9.98 0.23
N PRO A 60 -8.05 8.68 0.53
CA PRO A 60 -8.02 8.18 1.90
C PRO A 60 -6.64 8.22 2.56
N SER A 61 -5.59 8.53 1.79
CA SER A 61 -4.21 8.49 2.26
C SER A 61 -3.49 9.81 1.98
N VAL A 62 -2.45 10.08 2.76
CA VAL A 62 -1.50 11.17 2.53
C VAL A 62 -0.28 10.72 1.73
N ALA A 63 -0.16 9.42 1.45
CA ALA A 63 0.94 8.83 0.70
C ALA A 63 0.92 9.30 -0.77
N VAL A 64 2.11 9.49 -1.34
CA VAL A 64 2.29 10.18 -2.62
C VAL A 64 1.69 9.38 -3.77
N GLU A 65 1.83 8.06 -3.73
CA GLU A 65 1.34 7.08 -4.69
C GLU A 65 -0.19 7.14 -4.88
N HIS A 66 -0.94 7.40 -3.80
CA HIS A 66 -2.39 7.59 -3.84
C HIS A 66 -2.78 9.03 -4.14
N LYS A 67 -1.97 10.00 -3.68
CA LYS A 67 -2.25 11.44 -3.80
C LYS A 67 -2.10 11.97 -5.22
N VAL A 68 -1.06 11.56 -5.94
CA VAL A 68 -0.65 12.18 -7.21
C VAL A 68 -1.74 12.11 -8.28
N ASN A 69 -2.54 11.04 -8.27
CA ASN A 69 -3.59 10.80 -9.26
C ASN A 69 -4.96 11.34 -8.83
N ALA A 70 -5.17 11.62 -7.55
CA ALA A 70 -6.46 12.02 -7.02
C ALA A 70 -6.96 13.36 -7.60
N GLY A 71 -6.08 14.35 -7.72
CA GLY A 71 -6.42 15.63 -8.31
C GLY A 71 -6.79 15.55 -9.80
N PRO A 72 -5.94 14.93 -10.65
CA PRO A 72 -6.30 14.65 -12.05
C PRO A 72 -7.61 13.90 -12.19
N PHE A 73 -7.85 12.86 -11.38
CA PHE A 73 -9.07 12.08 -11.44
C PHE A 73 -10.31 12.90 -11.04
N ALA A 74 -10.23 13.69 -9.97
CA ALA A 74 -11.34 14.55 -9.54
C ALA A 74 -11.75 15.57 -10.61
N ARG A 75 -10.81 16.07 -11.42
CA ARG A 75 -11.12 16.98 -12.54
C ARG A 75 -11.92 16.32 -13.67
N SER A 76 -11.90 15.00 -13.79
CA SER A 76 -12.76 14.26 -14.73
C SER A 76 -14.23 14.28 -14.31
N TYR A 77 -14.53 14.56 -13.03
CA TYR A 77 -15.89 14.62 -12.48
C TYR A 77 -16.08 15.88 -11.63
N PRO A 78 -16.07 17.09 -12.24
CA PRO A 78 -16.05 18.36 -11.49
C PRO A 78 -17.31 18.64 -10.68
N GLN A 79 -18.41 17.90 -10.92
CA GLN A 79 -19.65 17.99 -10.16
C GLN A 79 -19.65 17.13 -8.89
N ALA A 80 -18.70 16.20 -8.76
CA ALA A 80 -18.58 15.35 -7.58
C ALA A 80 -17.96 16.13 -6.41
N ASN A 81 -18.39 15.81 -5.19
CA ASN A 81 -17.64 16.25 -4.02
C ASN A 81 -16.29 15.54 -4.01
N PHE A 82 -15.23 16.29 -3.73
CA PHE A 82 -13.89 15.72 -3.60
C PHE A 82 -13.39 15.89 -2.17
N TYR A 83 -13.33 14.77 -1.44
CA TYR A 83 -12.88 14.71 -0.06
C TYR A 83 -11.45 14.18 0.02
N VAL A 84 -10.63 14.85 0.82
CA VAL A 84 -9.25 14.42 1.12
C VAL A 84 -9.06 14.40 2.63
N THR A 85 -8.22 13.51 3.13
CA THR A 85 -7.90 13.51 4.57
C THR A 85 -7.34 14.85 5.06
N ASP A 86 -7.61 15.23 6.31
CA ASP A 86 -7.35 16.60 6.82
C ASP A 86 -5.88 16.92 7.11
N LYS A 87 -4.96 15.98 6.88
CA LYS A 87 -3.50 16.13 7.07
C LYS A 87 -2.69 15.92 5.80
N GLN A 88 -3.26 16.23 4.62
CA GLN A 88 -2.47 16.37 3.41
C GLN A 88 -1.30 17.34 3.65
N TYR A 89 -0.11 16.94 3.20
CA TYR A 89 1.11 17.71 3.39
C TYR A 89 2.08 17.57 2.22
N ALA A 90 3.04 18.50 2.16
CA ALA A 90 4.26 18.41 1.36
C ALA A 90 5.51 18.56 2.25
N PHE A 91 6.63 18.04 1.76
CA PHE A 91 7.93 18.08 2.42
C PHE A 91 8.99 18.58 1.42
N PRO A 92 9.98 19.39 1.83
CA PRO A 92 10.25 19.86 3.20
C PRO A 92 9.36 21.03 3.65
N LEU A 93 8.73 21.73 2.71
CA LEU A 93 7.81 22.83 2.98
C LEU A 93 6.37 22.37 2.81
N ASN A 94 5.54 22.63 3.81
CA ASN A 94 4.13 22.27 3.76
C ASN A 94 3.36 23.25 2.86
N LEU A 95 3.24 22.90 1.58
CA LEU A 95 2.56 23.69 0.57
C LEU A 95 1.03 23.49 0.64
N PRO A 96 0.23 24.50 0.23
CA PRO A 96 -1.22 24.37 0.19
C PRO A 96 -1.67 23.38 -0.89
N ASN A 97 -2.87 22.82 -0.72
CA ASN A 97 -3.45 21.78 -1.58
C ASN A 97 -3.38 22.06 -3.09
N SER A 98 -3.50 23.32 -3.51
CA SER A 98 -3.40 23.71 -4.93
C SER A 98 -2.04 23.39 -5.54
N PHE A 99 -0.96 23.45 -4.76
CA PHE A 99 0.39 23.07 -5.19
C PHE A 99 0.61 21.55 -5.17
N LEU A 100 -0.26 20.81 -4.48
CA LEU A 100 -0.27 19.35 -4.47
C LEU A 100 -1.05 18.77 -5.68
N GLY A 101 -1.52 19.63 -6.59
CA GLY A 101 -2.31 19.23 -7.76
C GLY A 101 -3.79 18.98 -7.45
N LEU A 102 -4.25 19.28 -6.23
CA LEU A 102 -5.63 19.12 -5.81
C LEU A 102 -6.50 20.30 -6.30
N PRO A 103 -7.74 20.06 -6.78
CA PRO A 103 -8.61 21.13 -7.26
C PRO A 103 -9.05 22.13 -6.17
N SER A 104 -9.48 23.32 -6.57
CA SER A 104 -9.89 24.39 -5.64
C SER A 104 -11.12 24.05 -4.79
N TRP A 105 -11.98 23.14 -5.25
CA TRP A 105 -13.20 22.70 -4.54
C TRP A 105 -12.95 21.51 -3.59
N THR A 106 -11.68 21.15 -3.36
CA THR A 106 -11.29 20.09 -2.41
C THR A 106 -11.84 20.38 -1.01
N LYS A 107 -12.44 19.38 -0.37
CA LYS A 107 -13.00 19.45 0.98
C LYS A 107 -12.19 18.56 1.92
N PRO A 108 -11.88 19.00 3.15
CA PRO A 108 -11.35 18.09 4.16
C PRO A 108 -12.44 17.08 4.53
N LEU A 109 -12.09 15.79 4.54
CA LEU A 109 -12.94 14.74 5.07
C LEU A 109 -13.04 14.90 6.60
N PRO A 110 -14.24 14.93 7.19
CA PRO A 110 -14.40 14.83 8.64
C PRO A 110 -13.69 13.58 9.17
N ARG A 111 -13.19 13.58 10.41
CA ARG A 111 -12.42 12.43 10.92
C ARG A 111 -13.26 11.20 11.24
N SER A 112 -14.56 11.39 11.49
CA SER A 112 -15.48 10.31 11.78
C SER A 112 -16.84 10.61 11.15
N SER A 113 -17.54 9.58 10.69
CA SER A 113 -18.96 9.70 10.35
C SER A 113 -19.82 9.93 11.59
N ARG A 114 -19.31 9.68 12.80
CA ARG A 114 -20.03 9.97 14.06
C ARG A 114 -20.27 11.46 14.28
N ASP A 115 -19.32 12.29 13.82
CA ASP A 115 -19.43 13.75 13.93
C ASP A 115 -20.33 14.35 12.82
N ASN A 116 -20.64 13.55 11.79
CA ASN A 116 -21.46 13.98 10.66
C ASN A 116 -22.25 12.80 10.06
N ALA A 117 -23.23 12.31 10.83
CA ALA A 117 -24.00 11.10 10.52
C ALA A 117 -24.79 11.14 9.19
N HIS A 118 -24.84 12.31 8.53
CA HIS A 118 -25.66 12.53 7.34
C HIS A 118 -24.87 12.60 6.03
N LEU A 119 -23.54 12.52 6.05
CA LEU A 119 -22.70 12.73 4.86
C LEU A 119 -23.11 11.84 3.67
N TRP A 120 -23.45 10.58 3.93
CA TRP A 120 -23.96 9.63 2.95
C TRP A 120 -25.26 8.97 3.41
N GLY A 121 -26.17 9.76 4.01
CA GLY A 121 -27.50 9.30 4.41
C GLY A 121 -27.54 8.07 5.32
N GLY A 122 -26.43 7.77 6.03
CA GLY A 122 -26.29 6.63 6.93
C GLY A 122 -25.88 5.29 6.28
N GLU A 123 -25.69 5.23 4.95
CA GLU A 123 -25.30 4.00 4.23
C GLU A 123 -23.81 3.67 4.36
N LEU A 124 -22.98 4.71 4.50
CA LEU A 124 -21.55 4.61 4.72
C LEU A 124 -21.19 5.09 6.13
N GLU A 125 -20.28 4.39 6.78
CA GLU A 125 -19.56 4.86 7.97
C GLU A 125 -18.08 5.02 7.65
N HIS A 126 -17.42 5.96 8.30
CA HIS A 126 -15.99 6.13 8.14
C HIS A 126 -15.28 6.55 9.42
N GLU A 127 -14.02 6.16 9.51
CA GLU A 127 -13.15 6.53 10.62
C GLU A 127 -11.72 6.72 10.11
N VAL A 128 -11.16 7.90 10.37
CA VAL A 128 -9.80 8.27 9.96
C VAL A 128 -8.81 7.88 11.04
N LEU A 129 -7.84 7.04 10.69
CA LEU A 129 -6.65 6.77 11.49
C LEU A 129 -5.65 7.91 11.27
N THR A 130 -5.12 8.55 12.32
CA THR A 130 -4.12 9.61 12.16
C THR A 130 -2.90 9.42 13.07
N VAL A 131 -1.76 9.09 12.47
CA VAL A 131 -0.50 8.94 13.21
C VAL A 131 0.51 9.98 12.72
N LYS A 132 1.20 10.64 13.65
CA LYS A 132 2.29 11.55 13.35
C LYS A 132 3.62 10.83 13.57
N PRO A 133 4.24 10.24 12.53
CA PRO A 133 5.47 9.48 12.69
C PRO A 133 6.67 10.36 13.07
N GLY A 134 6.63 11.65 12.76
CA GLY A 134 7.80 12.51 12.85
C GLY A 134 7.54 13.99 12.59
N ILE A 135 8.61 14.78 12.56
CA ILE A 135 8.55 16.20 12.22
C ILE A 135 8.29 16.34 10.72
N GLY A 136 7.26 17.10 10.35
CA GLY A 136 6.94 17.35 8.94
C GLY A 136 6.37 16.13 8.18
N SER A 137 5.94 15.08 8.88
CA SER A 137 5.31 13.91 8.28
C SER A 137 4.04 13.51 9.02
N MET A 138 3.08 12.99 8.27
CA MET A 138 1.79 12.48 8.74
C MET A 138 1.51 11.15 8.06
N TYR A 139 0.73 10.32 8.72
CA TYR A 139 0.08 9.14 8.16
C TYR A 139 -1.41 9.26 8.42
N GLN A 140 -2.21 9.04 7.39
CA GLN A 140 -3.64 8.87 7.52
C GLN A 140 -4.12 7.74 6.63
N ASP A 141 -5.12 7.02 7.12
CA ASP A 141 -5.90 6.04 6.38
C ASP A 141 -7.38 6.23 6.75
N VAL A 142 -8.28 5.98 5.81
CA VAL A 142 -9.73 6.02 6.03
C VAL A 142 -10.24 4.59 5.96
N ALA A 143 -10.82 4.10 7.06
CA ALA A 143 -11.72 2.95 6.95
C ALA A 143 -13.08 3.46 6.49
N LEU A 144 -13.60 2.94 5.37
CA LEU A 144 -14.93 3.26 4.84
C LEU A 144 -15.78 2.00 4.78
N PHE A 145 -16.81 1.92 5.62
CA PHE A 145 -17.69 0.76 5.71
C PHE A 145 -19.00 1.00 4.97
N HIS A 146 -19.28 0.14 3.99
CA HIS A 146 -20.56 0.07 3.30
C HIS A 146 -21.45 -1.00 3.92
N LYS A 147 -22.51 -0.56 4.59
CA LYS A 147 -23.36 -1.40 5.43
C LYS A 147 -24.06 -2.50 4.66
N SER A 148 -24.64 -2.16 3.51
CA SER A 148 -25.49 -3.09 2.76
C SER A 148 -24.72 -4.26 2.18
N SER A 149 -23.45 -4.05 1.77
CA SER A 149 -22.59 -5.11 1.25
C SER A 149 -21.73 -5.77 2.31
N GLY A 150 -21.76 -5.30 3.57
CA GLY A 150 -20.89 -5.81 4.63
C GLY A 150 -19.40 -5.63 4.32
N THR A 151 -19.02 -4.60 3.56
CA THR A 151 -17.66 -4.41 3.03
C THR A 151 -17.00 -3.17 3.61
N MET A 152 -15.79 -3.31 4.16
CA MET A 152 -14.94 -2.20 4.58
C MET A 152 -13.82 -1.98 3.57
N LEU A 153 -13.62 -0.73 3.16
CA LEU A 153 -12.48 -0.31 2.35
C LEU A 153 -11.43 0.32 3.26
N VAL A 154 -10.16 0.04 3.00
CA VAL A 154 -9.01 0.66 3.68
C VAL A 154 -7.90 0.88 2.66
N CYS A 155 -6.99 1.80 2.92
CA CYS A 155 -5.90 2.09 1.99
C CYS A 155 -4.66 1.22 2.27
N ASP A 156 -3.85 1.67 3.22
CA ASP A 156 -2.52 1.17 3.60
C ASP A 156 -2.50 0.61 5.04
N ALA A 157 -3.66 0.33 5.65
CA ALA A 157 -3.76 -0.12 7.04
C ALA A 157 -3.61 -1.64 7.18
N ILE A 158 -4.04 -2.41 6.19
CA ILE A 158 -3.94 -3.88 6.16
C ILE A 158 -3.62 -4.36 4.76
N PHE A 159 -2.91 -5.49 4.68
CA PHE A 159 -2.47 -6.07 3.43
C PHE A 159 -2.52 -7.59 3.53
N ALA A 160 -2.70 -8.24 2.40
CA ALA A 160 -2.48 -9.67 2.23
C ALA A 160 -1.82 -9.90 0.87
N VAL A 161 -1.03 -10.96 0.76
CA VAL A 161 -0.43 -11.36 -0.51
C VAL A 161 -0.13 -12.85 -0.49
N ASP A 162 -0.48 -13.51 -1.59
CA ASP A 162 -0.13 -14.88 -1.89
C ASP A 162 0.98 -14.96 -2.96
N GLY A 163 1.36 -16.20 -3.32
CA GLY A 163 2.37 -16.44 -4.36
C GLY A 163 1.90 -16.13 -5.78
N THR A 164 0.67 -15.69 -5.99
CA THR A 164 0.07 -15.43 -7.29
C THR A 164 0.28 -13.97 -7.68
N PRO A 165 1.04 -13.67 -8.75
CA PRO A 165 1.18 -12.30 -9.21
C PRO A 165 -0.19 -11.73 -9.63
N PRO A 166 -0.52 -10.47 -9.28
CA PRO A 166 -1.73 -9.81 -9.73
C PRO A 166 -1.88 -9.84 -11.25
N ARG A 167 -3.11 -9.99 -11.74
CA ARG A 167 -3.43 -10.16 -13.16
C ARG A 167 -2.78 -9.11 -14.07
N ILE A 168 -2.80 -7.84 -13.65
CA ILE A 168 -2.18 -6.71 -14.36
C ILE A 168 -0.67 -6.89 -14.58
N LEU A 169 0.04 -7.60 -13.69
CA LEU A 169 1.47 -7.89 -13.85
C LEU A 169 1.74 -9.04 -14.83
N THR A 170 0.71 -9.71 -15.31
CA THR A 170 0.82 -10.90 -16.19
C THR A 170 0.16 -10.74 -17.55
N GLU A 171 -0.72 -9.74 -17.71
CA GLU A 171 -1.47 -9.46 -18.95
C GLU A 171 -0.73 -8.52 -19.91
N GLU A 172 0.14 -7.65 -19.39
CA GLU A 172 0.88 -6.67 -20.19
C GLU A 172 2.37 -6.99 -20.21
N GLU A 173 3.00 -6.88 -21.39
CA GLU A 173 4.42 -7.19 -21.58
C GLU A 173 5.34 -6.34 -20.68
N GLU A 174 5.09 -5.03 -20.60
CA GLU A 174 5.88 -4.10 -19.78
C GLU A 174 5.85 -4.47 -18.28
N TYR A 175 4.72 -4.97 -17.78
CA TYR A 175 4.60 -5.35 -16.37
C TYR A 175 5.13 -6.76 -16.11
N THR A 176 4.93 -7.67 -17.07
CA THR A 176 5.53 -9.01 -17.04
C THR A 176 7.06 -8.92 -17.00
N ARG A 177 7.65 -7.97 -17.74
CA ARG A 177 9.09 -7.71 -17.73
C ARG A 177 9.63 -7.42 -16.32
N ALA A 178 8.85 -6.75 -15.47
CA ALA A 178 9.26 -6.53 -14.08
C ALA A 178 9.37 -7.84 -13.29
N LEU A 179 8.44 -8.78 -13.48
CA LEU A 179 8.52 -10.10 -12.86
C LEU A 179 9.79 -10.84 -13.32
N LEU A 180 10.03 -10.88 -14.63
CA LEU A 180 11.20 -11.57 -15.20
C LEU A 180 12.52 -10.92 -14.76
N PHE A 181 12.58 -9.59 -14.70
CA PHE A 181 13.74 -8.85 -14.20
C PHE A 181 14.13 -9.28 -12.77
N HIS A 182 13.15 -9.46 -11.89
CA HIS A 182 13.38 -9.87 -10.49
C HIS A 182 13.61 -11.38 -10.35
N ALA A 183 13.19 -12.20 -11.31
CA ALA A 183 13.41 -13.65 -11.32
C ALA A 183 14.87 -14.06 -11.62
N ARG A 184 15.70 -13.14 -12.14
CA ARG A 184 17.12 -13.35 -12.46
C ARG A 184 17.96 -13.80 -11.26
N GLU A 185 18.84 -14.75 -11.46
CA GLU A 185 19.98 -15.09 -10.60
C GLU A 185 21.23 -14.29 -10.94
N THR A 186 21.52 -14.06 -12.21
CA THR A 186 22.70 -13.27 -12.63
C THR A 186 22.31 -12.04 -13.45
N LYS A 187 23.25 -11.09 -13.59
CA LYS A 187 22.98 -9.82 -14.29
C LYS A 187 22.65 -10.02 -15.79
N ASP A 188 23.35 -10.93 -16.45
CA ASP A 188 23.25 -11.17 -17.89
C ASP A 188 22.26 -12.31 -18.22
N GLU A 189 21.53 -12.80 -17.20
CA GLU A 189 20.55 -13.88 -17.38
C GLU A 189 19.28 -13.37 -18.04
N VAL A 190 19.00 -13.98 -19.19
CA VAL A 190 17.71 -13.85 -19.88
C VAL A 190 16.78 -14.91 -19.33
N VAL A 191 15.83 -14.50 -18.50
CA VAL A 191 14.85 -15.41 -17.90
C VAL A 191 13.79 -15.80 -18.93
N GLU A 192 13.50 -17.09 -19.01
CA GLU A 192 12.37 -17.61 -19.80
C GLU A 192 11.04 -17.21 -19.16
N ASP A 193 10.08 -16.79 -19.99
CA ASP A 193 8.77 -16.38 -19.51
C ASP A 193 7.88 -17.59 -19.18
N THR A 194 8.00 -18.10 -17.96
CA THR A 194 7.20 -19.20 -17.42
C THR A 194 6.38 -18.76 -16.19
N PRO A 195 5.24 -19.41 -15.89
CA PRO A 195 4.49 -19.14 -14.66
C PRO A 195 5.35 -19.24 -13.39
N GLU A 196 6.28 -20.18 -13.34
CA GLU A 196 7.20 -20.39 -12.22
C GLU A 196 8.16 -19.20 -12.05
N ASN A 197 8.73 -18.71 -13.14
CA ASN A 197 9.61 -17.54 -13.12
C ASN A 197 8.85 -16.25 -12.78
N ARG A 198 7.63 -16.09 -13.28
CA ARG A 198 6.75 -14.97 -12.89
C ARG A 198 6.46 -14.98 -11.39
N LYS A 199 6.14 -16.14 -10.81
CA LYS A 199 5.94 -16.31 -9.36
C LYS A 199 7.21 -15.98 -8.58
N LYS A 200 8.36 -16.48 -9.02
CA LYS A 200 9.66 -16.17 -8.40
C LYS A 200 9.97 -14.67 -8.41
N GLY A 201 9.75 -14.00 -9.53
CA GLY A 201 9.86 -12.54 -9.64
C GLY A 201 8.92 -11.81 -8.68
N TRP A 202 7.67 -12.28 -8.58
CA TRP A 202 6.67 -11.70 -7.68
C TRP A 202 7.05 -11.81 -6.21
N ARG A 203 7.48 -12.97 -5.74
CA ARG A 203 7.93 -13.16 -4.35
C ARG A 203 9.04 -12.16 -3.98
N ARG A 204 10.03 -12.03 -4.85
CA ARG A 204 11.14 -11.08 -4.70
C ARG A 204 10.69 -9.62 -4.70
N ILE A 205 9.76 -9.24 -5.58
CA ILE A 205 9.12 -7.92 -5.58
C ILE A 205 8.43 -7.64 -4.24
N VAL A 206 7.65 -8.61 -3.72
CA VAL A 206 6.94 -8.48 -2.45
C VAL A 206 7.91 -8.30 -1.29
N LEU A 207 8.96 -9.13 -1.21
CA LEU A 207 9.98 -9.02 -0.16
C LEU A 207 10.70 -7.66 -0.21
N LEU A 208 11.07 -7.17 -1.41
CA LEU A 208 11.69 -5.85 -1.58
C LEU A 208 10.74 -4.71 -1.21
N PHE A 209 9.48 -4.78 -1.64
CA PHE A 209 8.47 -3.77 -1.36
C PHE A 209 8.23 -3.62 0.15
N ASN A 210 8.24 -4.72 0.90
CA ASN A 210 7.91 -4.72 2.32
C ASN A 210 9.09 -4.40 3.23
N PHE A 211 10.29 -4.88 2.88
CA PHE A 211 11.45 -4.83 3.77
C PHE A 211 12.59 -3.93 3.26
N PHE A 212 12.53 -3.48 1.99
CA PHE A 212 13.63 -2.90 1.21
C PHE A 212 14.82 -3.85 1.01
N PHE A 213 15.39 -4.34 2.10
CA PHE A 213 16.49 -5.31 2.12
C PHE A 213 16.10 -6.47 3.05
N PRO A 214 15.36 -7.47 2.54
CA PRO A 214 14.92 -8.63 3.32
C PRO A 214 16.12 -9.48 3.78
N GLY A 215 15.89 -10.43 4.68
CA GLY A 215 16.91 -11.33 5.21
C GLY A 215 17.55 -12.17 4.11
N SER A 216 16.74 -12.69 3.19
CA SER A 216 17.18 -13.51 2.06
C SER A 216 17.76 -12.71 0.88
N GLY A 217 17.68 -11.38 0.94
CA GLY A 217 18.14 -10.48 -0.11
C GLY A 217 19.32 -9.61 0.32
N ARG A 218 20.10 -9.15 -0.66
CA ARG A 218 21.11 -8.12 -0.44
C ARG A 218 21.07 -7.10 -1.56
N GLY A 219 20.95 -5.84 -1.19
CA GLY A 219 21.07 -4.73 -2.13
C GLY A 219 22.52 -4.35 -2.42
N ASP A 220 22.77 -3.95 -3.66
CA ASP A 220 23.96 -3.25 -4.11
C ASP A 220 23.60 -1.78 -4.42
N LEU A 221 24.08 -0.88 -3.55
CA LEU A 221 23.88 0.57 -3.64
C LEU A 221 25.13 1.30 -4.17
N GLY A 222 26.10 0.58 -4.73
CA GLY A 222 27.33 1.15 -5.27
C GLY A 222 27.13 1.96 -6.55
N LEU A 223 28.24 2.50 -7.08
CA LEU A 223 28.28 3.18 -8.39
C LEU A 223 28.57 2.22 -9.56
N GLN A 224 28.94 0.98 -9.27
CA GLN A 224 29.08 -0.12 -10.22
C GLN A 224 27.91 -0.23 -11.23
N PRO A 225 26.64 -0.03 -10.82
CA PRO A 225 25.48 -0.05 -11.72
C PRO A 225 25.57 0.90 -12.91
N ILE A 226 26.11 2.10 -12.68
CA ILE A 226 26.26 3.13 -13.72
C ILE A 226 27.27 2.66 -14.76
N PHE A 227 28.36 2.04 -14.32
CA PHE A 227 29.39 1.51 -15.20
C PHE A 227 28.90 0.28 -15.99
N GLU A 228 28.10 -0.60 -15.38
CA GLU A 228 27.50 -1.76 -16.05
C GLU A 228 26.50 -1.33 -17.12
N ALA A 229 25.62 -0.37 -16.82
CA ALA A 229 24.63 0.14 -17.77
C ALA A 229 25.28 0.75 -19.04
N LEU A 230 26.49 1.31 -18.92
CA LEU A 230 27.27 1.82 -20.06
C LEU A 230 27.86 0.70 -20.94
N GLN A 231 28.09 -0.49 -20.38
CA GLN A 231 28.67 -1.63 -21.11
C GLN A 231 27.62 -2.42 -21.89
N THR A 232 26.38 -2.49 -21.40
CA THR A 232 25.29 -3.28 -22.01
C THR A 232 24.01 -2.46 -22.19
N PRO A 233 24.04 -1.34 -22.94
CA PRO A 233 22.92 -0.40 -23.02
C PRO A 233 21.65 -0.96 -23.70
N THR A 234 21.76 -2.09 -24.42
CA THR A 234 20.68 -2.72 -25.18
C THR A 234 20.09 -3.96 -24.50
N TYR A 235 20.46 -4.25 -23.24
CA TYR A 235 19.93 -5.40 -22.53
C TYR A 235 18.40 -5.29 -22.35
N LYS A 236 17.68 -6.37 -22.67
CA LYS A 236 16.21 -6.36 -22.77
C LYS A 236 15.48 -6.06 -21.47
N ASP A 237 16.05 -6.46 -20.32
CA ASP A 237 15.41 -6.34 -19.01
C ASP A 237 16.15 -5.33 -18.12
N GLY A 238 15.56 -4.15 -17.89
CA GLY A 238 16.00 -3.17 -16.88
C GLY A 238 16.99 -2.10 -17.38
N TRP A 239 17.92 -1.70 -16.51
CA TRP A 239 18.84 -0.57 -16.70
C TRP A 239 20.17 -1.01 -17.35
N GLY A 240 20.10 -1.55 -18.57
CA GLY A 240 21.29 -2.02 -19.29
C GLY A 240 21.98 -3.22 -18.64
N GLY A 241 21.19 -4.17 -18.12
CA GLY A 241 21.69 -5.43 -17.52
C GLY A 241 21.88 -5.36 -16.00
N TRP A 242 21.89 -4.15 -15.42
CA TRP A 242 22.08 -4.00 -13.97
C TRP A 242 21.07 -4.80 -13.15
N LYS A 243 21.57 -5.46 -12.11
CA LYS A 243 20.79 -6.19 -11.10
C LYS A 243 21.12 -5.66 -9.70
N PRO A 244 20.28 -4.79 -9.11
CA PRO A 244 20.54 -4.17 -7.80
C PRO A 244 20.52 -5.13 -6.61
N PHE A 245 20.15 -6.40 -6.81
CA PHE A 245 19.86 -7.32 -5.72
C PHE A 245 20.39 -8.73 -6.00
N SER A 246 21.02 -9.32 -4.99
CA SER A 246 21.29 -10.77 -4.94
C SER A 246 20.34 -11.44 -3.95
N TRP A 247 20.11 -12.73 -4.19
CA TRP A 247 19.17 -13.56 -3.42
C TRP A 247 19.89 -14.82 -2.94
N GLY A 248 19.63 -15.21 -1.70
CA GLY A 248 20.07 -16.48 -1.13
C GLY A 248 19.10 -17.62 -1.42
N GLU A 249 19.46 -18.84 -1.01
CA GLU A 249 18.64 -20.05 -1.18
C GLU A 249 17.34 -20.01 -0.36
N ASP A 250 17.30 -19.19 0.71
CA ASP A 250 16.16 -19.07 1.62
C ASP A 250 15.02 -18.16 1.10
N GLU A 251 15.10 -17.60 -0.11
CA GLU A 251 14.11 -16.66 -0.66
C GLU A 251 12.66 -17.18 -0.61
N LEU A 252 12.45 -18.45 -0.96
CA LEU A 252 11.11 -19.04 -0.93
C LEU A 252 10.58 -19.16 0.51
N LYS A 253 11.42 -19.62 1.43
CA LYS A 253 11.09 -19.76 2.87
C LYS A 253 10.78 -18.40 3.50
N ASP A 254 11.57 -17.39 3.17
CA ASP A 254 11.36 -15.99 3.59
C ASP A 254 9.97 -15.51 3.12
N PHE A 255 9.69 -15.65 1.82
CA PHE A 255 8.39 -15.29 1.26
C PHE A 255 7.22 -16.08 1.87
N GLU A 256 7.34 -17.39 2.08
CA GLU A 256 6.29 -18.20 2.68
C GLU A 256 6.01 -17.80 4.13
N THR A 257 7.06 -17.45 4.88
CA THR A 257 6.92 -16.93 6.25
C THR A 257 6.21 -15.59 6.25
N PHE A 258 6.59 -14.70 5.31
CA PHE A 258 5.94 -13.40 5.17
C PHE A 258 4.48 -13.51 4.68
N SER A 259 4.23 -14.17 3.56
CA SER A 259 2.89 -14.29 2.97
C SER A 259 1.94 -15.08 3.87
N ALA A 260 2.44 -16.13 4.54
CA ALA A 260 1.66 -17.06 5.34
C ALA A 260 0.35 -17.49 4.65
N GLY A 261 0.44 -17.75 3.34
CA GLY A 261 -0.70 -18.14 2.52
C GLY A 261 -1.76 -17.03 2.34
N GLY A 262 -1.36 -15.76 2.34
CA GLY A 262 -2.28 -14.63 2.22
C GLY A 262 -2.87 -14.18 3.56
N LYS A 263 -2.27 -14.55 4.69
CA LYS A 263 -2.76 -14.11 6.01
C LYS A 263 -2.61 -12.58 6.13
N PRO A 264 -3.70 -11.85 6.43
CA PRO A 264 -3.66 -10.40 6.55
C PRO A 264 -2.69 -9.92 7.63
N THR A 265 -2.06 -8.78 7.37
CA THR A 265 -1.06 -8.20 8.25
C THR A 265 -0.89 -6.71 8.00
N VAL A 266 -0.35 -6.00 8.97
CA VAL A 266 0.28 -4.70 8.75
C VAL A 266 1.67 -4.94 8.15
N LEU A 267 2.05 -4.19 7.11
CA LEU A 267 3.41 -4.27 6.58
C LEU A 267 4.41 -3.64 7.56
N PRO A 268 5.63 -4.15 7.69
CA PRO A 268 6.64 -3.59 8.60
C PRO A 268 6.89 -2.09 8.40
N ILE A 269 6.95 -1.62 7.16
CA ILE A 269 7.12 -0.20 6.81
C ILE A 269 5.96 0.68 7.30
N ILE A 270 4.76 0.11 7.43
CA ILE A 270 3.60 0.79 8.00
C ILE A 270 3.61 0.63 9.52
N GLN A 271 3.94 -0.53 10.05
CA GLN A 271 4.00 -0.80 11.50
C GLN A 271 5.04 0.08 12.20
N ILE A 272 6.19 0.39 11.57
CA ILE A 272 7.10 1.40 12.11
C ILE A 272 6.36 2.73 12.30
N ILE A 273 5.49 3.16 11.39
CA ILE A 273 4.74 4.40 11.53
C ILE A 273 3.68 4.28 12.62
N LEU A 274 2.81 3.26 12.54
CA LEU A 274 1.66 3.09 13.43
C LEU A 274 2.06 2.93 14.90
N SER A 275 3.18 2.26 15.15
CA SER A 275 3.73 2.05 16.49
C SER A 275 4.10 3.34 17.23
N ARG A 276 4.13 4.52 16.59
CA ARG A 276 4.39 5.82 17.26
C ARG A 276 3.21 6.33 18.06
N ASN A 277 2.00 5.89 17.74
CA ASN A 277 0.80 6.31 18.47
C ASN A 277 -0.14 5.11 18.71
N PRO A 278 0.24 4.17 19.59
CA PRO A 278 -0.57 2.98 19.87
C PRO A 278 -1.93 3.33 20.49
N ASN A 279 -2.07 4.48 21.15
CA ASN A 279 -3.35 4.91 21.72
C ASN A 279 -4.35 5.27 20.62
N GLU A 280 -3.89 5.99 19.59
CA GLU A 280 -4.71 6.27 18.42
C GLU A 280 -5.07 4.98 17.68
N MET A 281 -4.14 4.04 17.56
CA MET A 281 -4.42 2.74 16.94
C MET A 281 -5.52 1.98 17.67
N ARG A 282 -5.44 1.90 19.01
CA ARG A 282 -6.49 1.25 19.82
C ARG A 282 -7.83 1.97 19.68
N ARG A 283 -7.84 3.30 19.74
CA ARG A 283 -9.06 4.11 19.53
C ARG A 283 -9.69 3.81 18.17
N TRP A 284 -8.88 3.76 17.10
CA TRP A 284 -9.38 3.49 15.76
C TRP A 284 -9.93 2.06 15.64
N LEU A 285 -9.20 1.06 16.16
CA LEU A 285 -9.67 -0.33 16.21
C LEU A 285 -10.99 -0.46 16.98
N ASP A 286 -11.09 0.14 18.18
CA ASP A 286 -12.30 0.16 19.00
C ASP A 286 -13.52 0.75 18.28
N VAL A 287 -13.31 1.53 17.22
CA VAL A 287 -14.38 2.05 16.36
C VAL A 287 -14.66 1.06 15.23
N VAL A 288 -13.65 0.72 14.43
CA VAL A 288 -13.86 -0.02 13.19
C VAL A 288 -14.31 -1.45 13.46
N THR A 289 -13.84 -2.09 14.53
CA THR A 289 -14.21 -3.48 14.86
C THR A 289 -15.64 -3.62 15.39
N LYS A 290 -16.32 -2.51 15.68
CA LYS A 290 -17.76 -2.49 16.01
C LYS A 290 -18.65 -2.52 14.76
N TRP A 291 -18.08 -2.31 13.58
CA TRP A 291 -18.83 -2.42 12.33
C TRP A 291 -19.02 -3.89 11.95
N ASN A 292 -20.17 -4.19 11.35
CA ASN A 292 -20.54 -5.56 10.97
C ASN A 292 -20.08 -5.87 9.54
N PHE A 293 -18.78 -5.78 9.26
CA PHE A 293 -18.22 -6.21 7.98
C PHE A 293 -17.84 -7.69 8.00
N ASN A 294 -17.88 -8.33 6.83
CA ASN A 294 -17.35 -9.68 6.58
C ASN A 294 -16.36 -9.71 5.41
N ARG A 295 -16.08 -8.53 4.84
CA ARG A 295 -15.21 -8.34 3.70
C ARG A 295 -14.41 -7.06 3.88
N VAL A 296 -13.11 -7.13 3.60
CA VAL A 296 -12.22 -5.97 3.60
C VAL A 296 -11.56 -5.84 2.23
N VAL A 297 -11.49 -4.64 1.68
CA VAL A 297 -10.82 -4.35 0.40
C VAL A 297 -9.71 -3.34 0.70
N PRO A 298 -8.44 -3.79 0.82
CA PRO A 298 -7.30 -2.88 0.84
C PRO A 298 -7.06 -2.29 -0.56
N MET A 299 -6.40 -1.13 -0.65
CA MET A 299 -6.08 -0.51 -1.95
C MET A 299 -4.74 -0.97 -2.53
N HIS A 300 -4.21 -2.07 -1.99
CA HIS A 300 -2.97 -2.72 -2.36
C HIS A 300 -3.07 -4.24 -2.26
N LEU A 301 -2.31 -4.93 -3.11
CA LEU A 301 -2.10 -6.38 -3.08
C LEU A 301 -3.43 -7.15 -3.14
N ASP A 302 -3.56 -8.25 -2.42
CA ASP A 302 -4.71 -9.14 -2.54
C ASP A 302 -5.98 -8.48 -2.00
N ALA A 303 -7.02 -8.54 -2.81
CA ALA A 303 -8.35 -8.06 -2.48
C ALA A 303 -9.40 -8.73 -3.38
N PRO A 304 -10.64 -8.91 -2.91
CA PRO A 304 -11.12 -8.67 -1.55
C PRO A 304 -10.63 -9.74 -0.55
N LEU A 305 -10.57 -9.37 0.73
CA LEU A 305 -10.27 -10.25 1.85
C LEU A 305 -11.56 -10.63 2.57
N SER A 306 -11.74 -11.93 2.85
CA SER A 306 -12.83 -12.41 3.71
C SER A 306 -12.38 -12.30 5.17
N LEU A 307 -12.84 -11.26 5.86
CA LEU A 307 -12.45 -10.99 7.25
C LEU A 307 -13.64 -10.52 8.08
N SER A 308 -13.81 -11.13 9.23
CA SER A 308 -14.61 -10.61 10.33
C SER A 308 -13.87 -9.48 11.08
N PRO A 309 -14.57 -8.72 11.93
CA PRO A 309 -13.94 -7.68 12.73
C PRO A 309 -12.85 -8.21 13.69
N SER A 310 -13.03 -9.41 14.25
CA SER A 310 -12.01 -10.03 15.11
C SER A 310 -10.78 -10.47 14.32
N GLU A 311 -10.95 -11.06 13.13
CA GLU A 311 -9.82 -11.44 12.28
C GLU A 311 -9.07 -10.22 11.73
N PHE A 312 -9.77 -9.10 11.54
CA PHE A 312 -9.15 -7.82 11.20
C PHE A 312 -8.30 -7.30 12.37
N GLU A 313 -8.80 -7.37 13.60
CA GLU A 313 -8.07 -6.97 14.80
C GLU A 313 -6.80 -7.82 15.03
N ASP A 314 -6.83 -9.11 14.66
CA ASP A 314 -5.69 -10.02 14.78
C ASP A 314 -4.45 -9.53 13.99
N ALA A 315 -4.63 -8.75 12.92
CA ALA A 315 -3.52 -8.15 12.17
C ALA A 315 -2.75 -7.09 12.98
N PHE A 316 -3.33 -6.60 14.09
CA PHE A 316 -2.81 -5.53 14.94
C PHE A 316 -2.39 -6.01 16.34
N LEU A 317 -2.21 -7.33 16.54
CA LEU A 317 -1.84 -7.90 17.84
C LEU A 317 -0.54 -7.33 18.44
N PHE A 318 0.32 -6.69 17.66
CA PHE A 318 1.48 -5.96 18.19
C PHE A 318 1.10 -4.86 19.21
N LEU A 319 -0.15 -4.38 19.20
CA LEU A 319 -0.67 -3.40 20.16
C LEU A 319 -0.99 -3.99 21.54
N SER A 320 -1.20 -5.31 21.64
CA SER A 320 -1.44 -6.01 22.91
C SER A 320 -0.15 -6.41 23.60
N THR A 321 0.97 -6.42 22.87
CA THR A 321 2.29 -6.73 23.40
C THR A 321 3.01 -5.47 23.90
N SER A 322 3.93 -5.63 24.86
CA SER A 322 4.82 -4.53 25.30
C SER A 322 5.97 -4.23 24.33
N TYR A 323 6.02 -4.90 23.18
CA TYR A 323 7.09 -4.84 22.19
C TYR A 323 6.53 -4.68 20.78
N ASN A 324 7.24 -4.01 19.88
CA ASN A 324 6.82 -3.86 18.49
C ASN A 324 7.11 -5.14 17.68
N LYS A 325 6.40 -6.22 18.00
CA LYS A 325 6.62 -7.53 17.41
C LYS A 325 5.97 -7.64 16.03
N VAL A 326 6.69 -8.18 15.05
CA VAL A 326 6.16 -8.60 13.76
C VAL A 326 5.99 -10.12 13.72
N ARG A 327 5.12 -10.62 12.84
CA ARG A 327 4.95 -12.07 12.61
C ARG A 327 5.99 -12.69 11.67
N PHE A 328 6.86 -11.87 11.08
CA PHE A 328 7.88 -12.27 10.12
C PHE A 328 9.25 -12.40 10.80
N CYS A 329 10.29 -12.73 10.03
CA CYS A 329 11.61 -12.98 10.55
C CYS A 329 12.31 -11.71 11.05
N ASP A 330 13.09 -11.81 12.13
CA ASP A 330 13.89 -10.68 12.64
C ASP A 330 14.91 -10.20 11.59
N GLU A 331 15.42 -11.14 10.78
CA GLU A 331 16.36 -10.89 9.69
C GLU A 331 15.80 -9.93 8.63
N ASP A 332 14.49 -9.95 8.38
CA ASP A 332 13.83 -9.13 7.36
C ASP A 332 13.61 -7.69 7.83
N VAL A 333 13.27 -7.52 9.11
CA VAL A 333 13.05 -6.20 9.70
C VAL A 333 14.33 -5.55 10.21
N GLU A 334 15.47 -6.24 10.14
CA GLU A 334 16.76 -5.73 10.61
C GLU A 334 17.12 -4.38 9.97
N PHE A 335 16.89 -4.22 8.66
CA PHE A 335 17.18 -2.97 7.96
C PHE A 335 16.32 -1.80 8.49
N LEU A 336 15.00 -2.01 8.57
CA LEU A 336 14.05 -1.01 9.07
C LEU A 336 14.36 -0.64 10.53
N ARG A 337 14.64 -1.64 11.36
CA ARG A 337 15.09 -1.46 12.73
C ARG A 337 16.36 -0.62 12.82
N LYS A 338 17.38 -0.91 12.01
CA LYS A 338 18.62 -0.12 11.98
C LYS A 338 18.39 1.30 11.48
N ALA A 339 17.46 1.51 10.54
CA ALA A 339 17.09 2.85 10.09
C ALA A 339 16.46 3.66 11.23
N GLU A 340 15.65 3.01 12.06
CA GLU A 340 15.06 3.58 13.26
C GLU A 340 16.07 3.78 14.41
N GLU A 341 17.05 2.90 14.57
CA GLU A 341 18.09 3.02 15.61
C GLU A 341 19.23 3.96 15.20
N GLY A 342 19.40 4.20 13.89
CA GLY A 342 20.53 4.89 13.30
C GLY A 342 20.43 6.43 13.25
N PRO A 343 21.45 7.10 12.71
CA PRO A 343 21.54 8.55 12.65
C PRO A 343 20.54 9.22 11.69
N LEU A 344 19.72 8.45 10.95
CA LEU A 344 18.62 8.99 10.15
C LEU A 344 17.29 9.07 10.94
N ASN A 345 17.26 8.57 12.17
CA ASN A 345 16.10 8.60 13.06
C ASN A 345 15.65 10.02 13.46
N PHE A 346 16.47 11.06 13.26
CA PHE A 346 16.13 12.42 13.71
C PHE A 346 14.82 12.99 13.14
N THR A 347 14.29 12.40 12.08
CA THR A 347 13.02 12.83 11.46
C THR A 347 11.80 12.11 12.02
N VAL A 348 11.95 10.94 12.67
CA VAL A 348 10.84 10.16 13.24
C VAL A 348 10.88 10.14 14.77
N TYR A 349 9.72 10.15 15.40
CA TYR A 349 9.61 10.05 16.85
C TYR A 349 9.89 8.63 17.33
N LYS A 350 10.38 8.52 18.57
CA LYS A 350 10.54 7.22 19.24
C LYS A 350 9.19 6.55 19.43
N THR A 351 9.13 5.27 19.14
CA THR A 351 7.95 4.45 19.43
C THR A 351 7.93 4.02 20.91
N PRO A 352 6.77 4.08 21.59
CA PRO A 352 6.58 3.51 22.92
C PRO A 352 6.66 1.97 22.96
N LEU A 353 6.57 1.28 21.82
CA LEU A 353 6.65 -0.19 21.74
C LEU A 353 8.08 -0.69 21.49
N GLY A 354 9.07 0.20 21.37
CA GLY A 354 10.42 -0.14 20.94
C GLY A 354 10.51 -0.46 19.44
N THR A 355 11.73 -0.65 18.97
CA THR A 355 11.99 -0.85 17.53
C THR A 355 11.50 -2.25 17.07
N LEU A 356 11.19 -2.41 15.78
CA LEU A 356 10.61 -3.67 15.26
C LEU A 356 11.44 -4.91 15.65
N ARG A 357 10.78 -6.01 16.04
CA ARG A 357 11.43 -7.31 16.28
C ARG A 357 10.61 -8.45 15.71
N GLY A 358 11.28 -9.39 15.06
CA GLY A 358 10.70 -10.67 14.64
C GLY A 358 11.24 -11.82 15.49
N ASP A 359 10.81 -13.04 15.18
CA ASP A 359 11.46 -14.25 15.68
C ASP A 359 12.63 -14.60 14.74
N LYS A 360 13.71 -15.20 15.27
CA LYS A 360 14.85 -15.62 14.43
C LYS A 360 14.44 -16.80 13.55
N CYS A 361 14.49 -16.61 12.23
CA CYS A 361 14.13 -17.67 11.28
C CYS A 361 15.34 -18.44 10.75
N GLY A 362 16.56 -17.96 11.00
CA GLY A 362 17.78 -18.54 10.47
C GLY A 362 17.92 -18.34 8.96
N ILE A 363 17.38 -17.22 8.44
CA ILE A 363 17.51 -16.86 7.02
C ILE A 363 18.95 -16.42 6.75
N GLN A 364 19.57 -17.02 5.73
CA GLN A 364 20.92 -16.69 5.33
C GLN A 364 20.94 -15.57 4.28
N ARG A 365 21.51 -14.43 4.67
CA ARG A 365 21.76 -13.33 3.73
C ARG A 365 22.85 -13.76 2.73
N PRO A 366 22.62 -13.60 1.41
CA PRO A 366 23.62 -13.96 0.40
C PRO A 366 24.94 -13.20 0.63
N PRO A 367 26.10 -13.73 0.21
CA PRO A 367 27.41 -13.10 0.38
C PRO A 367 27.53 -11.76 -0.37
N ARG A 368 28.56 -10.96 -0.07
CA ARG A 368 28.82 -9.74 -0.84
C ARG A 368 29.54 -10.20 -2.10
N ASN A 369 29.05 -9.77 -3.26
CA ASN A 369 29.74 -9.99 -4.52
C ASN A 369 31.05 -9.21 -4.56
#